data_AF-A0A0A3HUB5-F1
#
_entry.id   AF-A0A0A3HUB5-F1
#
_cell.length_a   1.000
_cell.length_b   1.000
_cell.length_c   1.000
_cell.angle_alpha   90.00
_cell.angle_beta   90.00
_cell.angle_gamma   90.00
#
_symmetry.space_group_name_H-M   'P 1'
#
loop_
_entity.id
_entity.type
_entity.pdbx_description
1 polymer ?
#
loop_
_entity_poly.entity_id
_entity_poly.type
_entity_poly.pdbx_seq_one_letter_code
_entity_poly.pdbx_strand_id
1 'polypeptide(L)'
;ILSTDCTLSEQEIVRIYGMRWDIEVFFKTTKSLLRLQKEFQGISYDLLISHTTVVFSRYIVLSWQNRCHNDQRTLGGIFYELCDEVNELDWAVALQQLIELLEDALKKTNKTIQKLIKSQLQQWINGLPNYIKAYLSILVCEV
;
A
#
# COMPACT_ATOMS: atom_id res chain seq x y z
N ILE A 1 8.23 -6.50 -18.33
CA ILE A 1 9.54 -5.95 -17.90
C ILE A 1 10.50 -7.13 -17.85
N LEU A 2 11.69 -7.02 -18.44
CA LEU A 2 12.68 -8.10 -18.40
C LEU A 2 13.68 -7.82 -17.27
N SER A 3 14.02 -8.83 -16.49
CA SER A 3 15.02 -8.78 -15.41
C SER A 3 16.08 -9.84 -15.65
N THR A 4 17.34 -9.54 -15.34
CA THR A 4 18.44 -10.52 -15.32
C THR A 4 18.42 -11.36 -14.04
N ASP A 5 17.76 -10.85 -12.99
CA ASP A 5 17.53 -11.59 -11.75
C ASP A 5 16.20 -12.33 -11.83
N CYS A 6 16.29 -13.66 -11.93
CA CYS A 6 15.15 -14.57 -12.00
C CYS A 6 14.58 -14.95 -10.62
N THR A 7 15.18 -14.46 -9.53
CA THR A 7 14.71 -14.73 -8.16
C THR A 7 13.62 -13.76 -7.70
N LEU A 8 13.47 -12.63 -8.40
CA LEU A 8 12.49 -11.59 -8.08
C LEU A 8 11.08 -12.02 -8.48
N SER A 9 10.12 -11.71 -7.62
CA SER A 9 8.70 -11.84 -7.95
C SER A 9 8.27 -10.79 -8.98
N GLU A 10 7.17 -11.05 -9.68
CA GLU A 10 6.62 -10.12 -10.68
C GLU A 10 6.29 -8.74 -10.08
N GLN A 11 5.74 -8.74 -8.87
CA GLN A 11 5.39 -7.52 -8.13
C GLN A 11 6.65 -6.70 -7.81
N GLU A 12 7.73 -7.37 -7.41
CA GLU A 12 8.98 -6.72 -7.07
C GLU A 12 9.68 -6.14 -8.31
N ILE A 13 9.61 -6.83 -9.44
CA ILE A 13 10.09 -6.30 -10.73
C ILE A 13 9.34 -5.01 -11.10
N VAL A 14 8.01 -4.99 -10.95
CA VAL A 14 7.20 -3.79 -11.22
C VAL A 14 7.54 -2.67 -10.24
N ARG A 15 7.71 -2.97 -8.95
CA ARG A 15 8.09 -2.01 -7.90
C ARG A 15 9.42 -1.34 -8.22
N ILE A 16 10.45 -2.13 -8.53
CA ILE A 16 11.79 -1.63 -8.85
C ILE A 16 11.75 -0.78 -10.13
N TYR A 17 11.05 -1.26 -11.17
CA TYR A 17 10.92 -0.52 -12.42
C TYR A 17 10.19 0.81 -12.23
N GLY A 18 9.26 0.90 -11.28
CA GLY A 18 8.58 2.14 -10.90
C GLY A 18 9.55 3.27 -10.50
N MET A 19 10.66 2.94 -9.84
CA MET A 19 11.69 3.93 -9.45
C MET A 19 12.39 4.59 -10.65
N ARG A 20 12.29 4.00 -11.85
CA ARG A 20 12.87 4.59 -13.08
C ARG A 20 12.33 6.00 -13.36
N TRP A 21 11.06 6.25 -13.02
CA TRP A 21 10.41 7.54 -13.27
C TRP A 21 11.06 8.69 -12.48
N ASP A 22 11.77 8.41 -11.39
CA ASP A 22 12.47 9.42 -10.61
C ASP A 22 13.52 10.18 -11.43
N ILE A 23 14.11 9.55 -12.45
CA ILE A 23 15.04 10.20 -13.38
C ILE A 23 14.32 11.28 -14.21
N GLU A 24 13.06 11.06 -14.58
CA GLU A 24 12.27 12.05 -15.32
C GLU A 24 11.91 13.24 -14.44
N VAL A 25 11.55 12.99 -13.18
CA VAL A 25 11.33 14.04 -12.17
C VAL A 25 12.60 14.83 -11.89
N PHE A 26 13.74 14.14 -11.79
CA PHE A 26 15.06 14.75 -11.67
C PHE A 26 15.37 15.69 -12.84
N PHE A 27 15.24 15.23 -14.09
CA PHE A 27 15.52 16.06 -15.26
C PHE A 27 14.52 17.20 -15.42
N LYS A 28 13.24 16.99 -15.07
CA LYS A 28 12.24 18.06 -15.04
C LYS A 28 12.66 19.15 -14.07
N THR A 29 12.99 18.77 -12.83
CA THR A 29 13.34 19.69 -11.74
C THR A 29 14.64 20.43 -12.02
N THR A 30 15.68 19.74 -12.47
CA THR A 30 16.97 20.37 -12.77
C THR A 30 16.87 21.38 -13.91
N LYS A 31 16.09 21.08 -14.96
CA LYS A 31 15.86 22.02 -16.08
C LYS A 31 14.95 23.19 -15.72
N SER A 32 13.84 22.95 -14.99
CA SER A 32 12.83 23.96 -14.71
C SER A 32 13.19 24.86 -13.52
N LEU A 33 13.70 24.28 -12.42
CA LEU A 33 13.94 24.98 -11.16
C LEU A 33 15.40 25.34 -10.97
N LEU A 34 16.32 24.44 -11.36
CA LEU A 34 17.77 24.63 -11.14
C LEU A 34 18.51 25.10 -12.39
N ARG A 35 17.77 25.56 -13.41
CA ARG A 35 18.30 26.24 -14.61
C ARG A 35 19.41 25.47 -15.33
N LEU A 36 19.34 24.14 -15.36
CA LEU A 36 20.24 23.32 -16.18
C LEU A 36 20.28 23.85 -17.62
N GLN A 37 21.48 24.11 -18.15
CA GLN A 37 21.76 24.75 -19.46
C GLN A 37 21.22 26.18 -19.68
N LYS A 38 20.57 26.79 -18.68
CA LYS A 38 20.01 28.15 -18.77
C LYS A 38 20.71 29.16 -17.87
N GLU A 39 21.38 28.71 -16.81
CA GLU A 39 22.08 29.60 -15.86
C GLU A 39 23.28 30.30 -16.52
N PHE A 40 24.02 29.59 -17.38
CA PHE A 40 25.16 30.12 -18.13
C PHE A 40 25.15 29.63 -19.58
N GLN A 41 25.55 30.49 -20.52
CA GLN A 41 25.77 30.15 -21.94
C GLN A 41 27.27 29.96 -22.20
N GLY A 42 27.83 28.94 -21.54
CA GLY A 42 29.25 28.62 -21.63
C GLY A 42 29.63 27.95 -22.94
N ILE A 43 30.77 28.33 -23.51
CA ILE A 43 31.29 27.76 -24.77
C ILE A 43 32.31 26.63 -24.50
N SER A 44 32.93 26.58 -23.31
CA SER A 44 33.92 25.55 -22.96
C SER A 44 33.29 24.30 -22.35
N TYR A 45 33.85 23.14 -22.68
CA TYR A 45 33.44 21.85 -22.11
C TYR A 45 33.64 21.78 -20.59
N ASP A 46 34.73 22.34 -20.07
CA ASP A 46 35.01 22.37 -18.63
C ASP A 46 33.93 23.13 -17.85
N LEU A 47 33.44 24.24 -18.42
CA LEU A 47 32.35 25.00 -17.84
C LEU A 47 31.03 24.21 -17.89
N LEU A 48 30.75 23.52 -18.99
CA LEU A 48 29.53 22.69 -19.12
C LEU A 48 29.53 21.54 -18.11
N ILE A 49 30.66 20.85 -17.95
CA ILE A 49 30.83 19.75 -16.99
C ILE A 49 30.69 20.28 -15.55
N SER A 50 31.39 21.37 -15.23
CA SER A 50 31.34 21.99 -13.90
C SER A 50 29.93 22.45 -13.56
N HIS A 51 29.26 23.14 -14.48
CA HIS A 51 27.89 23.61 -14.32
C HIS A 51 26.92 22.46 -14.08
N THR A 52 26.97 21.41 -14.91
CA THR A 52 26.11 20.24 -14.76
C THR A 52 26.33 19.56 -13.41
N THR A 53 27.60 19.42 -12.99
CA THR A 53 27.98 18.83 -11.70
C THR A 53 27.43 19.63 -10.51
N VAL A 54 27.51 20.96 -10.57
CA VAL A 54 26.98 21.86 -9.53
C VAL A 54 25.46 21.76 -9.45
N VAL A 55 24.76 21.80 -10.60
CA VAL A 55 23.29 21.68 -10.64
C VAL A 55 22.83 20.33 -10.09
N PHE A 56 23.52 19.25 -10.43
CA PHE A 56 23.16 17.90 -9.95
C PHE A 56 23.44 17.75 -8.46
N SER A 57 24.57 18.25 -7.96
CA SER A 57 24.89 18.27 -6.53
C SER A 57 23.85 19.08 -5.74
N ARG A 58 23.44 20.25 -6.24
CA ARG A 58 22.37 21.06 -5.64
C ARG A 58 21.06 20.29 -5.55
N TYR A 59 20.66 19.60 -6.62
CA TYR A 59 19.47 18.76 -6.60
C TYR A 59 19.56 17.66 -5.53
N ILE A 60 20.69 16.96 -5.42
CA ILE A 60 20.87 15.88 -4.45
C ILE A 60 20.66 16.41 -3.02
N VAL A 61 21.32 17.51 -2.67
CA VAL A 61 21.21 18.12 -1.33
C VAL A 61 19.79 18.60 -1.06
N LEU A 62 19.17 19.34 -2.01
CA LEU A 62 17.81 19.86 -1.85
C LEU A 62 16.77 18.75 -1.78
N SER A 63 16.88 17.73 -2.61
CA SER A 63 15.97 16.58 -2.58
C SER A 63 16.11 15.77 -1.30
N TRP A 64 17.33 15.60 -0.78
CA TRP A 64 17.57 14.98 0.52
C TRP A 64 16.96 15.82 1.66
N GLN A 65 17.22 17.13 1.70
CA GLN A 65 16.64 18.03 2.70
C GLN A 65 15.10 18.03 2.66
N ASN A 66 14.53 18.08 1.46
CA ASN A 66 13.08 18.01 1.27
C ASN A 66 12.52 16.66 1.76
N ARG A 67 13.23 15.55 1.53
CA ARG A 67 12.82 14.26 2.11
C ARG A 67 12.89 14.29 3.64
N CYS A 68 13.99 14.79 4.22
CA CYS A 68 14.10 14.87 5.68
C CYS A 68 12.99 15.72 6.34
N HIS A 69 12.47 16.74 5.67
CA HIS A 69 11.46 17.65 6.22
C HIS A 69 10.02 17.31 5.82
N ASN A 70 9.80 16.76 4.62
CA ASN A 70 8.46 16.53 4.05
C ASN A 70 8.17 15.05 3.71
N ASP A 71 9.10 14.12 3.88
CA ASP A 71 8.85 12.70 3.57
C ASP A 71 7.92 12.09 4.62
N GLN A 72 6.62 12.07 4.29
CA GLN A 72 5.57 11.28 4.92
C GLN A 72 5.69 9.78 4.59
N ARG A 73 6.88 9.25 4.29
CA ARG A 73 7.11 7.79 4.27
C ARG A 73 6.72 7.12 5.59
N THR A 74 6.61 7.86 6.69
CA THR A 74 5.91 7.39 7.90
C THR A 74 4.45 7.08 7.65
N LEU A 75 3.67 7.91 6.95
CA LEU A 75 2.26 7.59 6.65
C LEU A 75 2.09 6.52 5.57
N GLY A 76 2.96 6.51 4.55
CA GLY A 76 2.97 5.45 3.54
C GLY A 76 3.44 4.11 4.11
N GLY A 77 4.47 4.13 4.95
CA GLY A 77 4.95 2.97 5.71
C GLY A 77 3.89 2.47 6.70
N ILE A 78 3.27 3.36 7.48
CA ILE A 78 2.11 3.03 8.33
C ILE A 78 0.98 2.44 7.47
N PHE A 79 0.69 2.97 6.29
CA PHE A 79 -0.32 2.39 5.41
C PHE A 79 0.03 0.97 4.95
N TYR A 80 1.29 0.72 4.57
CA TYR A 80 1.73 -0.64 4.20
C TYR A 80 1.78 -1.59 5.39
N GLU A 81 2.24 -1.15 6.56
CA GLU A 81 2.22 -1.92 7.81
C GLU A 81 0.77 -2.21 8.24
N LEU A 82 -0.14 -1.24 8.15
CA LEU A 82 -1.57 -1.44 8.39
C LEU A 82 -2.19 -2.38 7.35
N CYS A 83 -1.79 -2.30 6.08
CA CYS A 83 -2.27 -3.21 5.05
C CYS A 83 -1.74 -4.63 5.24
N ASP A 84 -0.49 -4.80 5.69
CA ASP A 84 0.08 -6.10 6.06
C ASP A 84 -0.57 -6.66 7.34
N GLU A 85 -0.79 -5.85 8.38
CA GLU A 85 -1.57 -6.26 9.56
C GLU A 85 -3.03 -6.63 9.19
N VAL A 86 -3.65 -5.89 8.28
CA VAL A 86 -5.00 -6.20 7.76
C VAL A 86 -4.97 -7.44 6.85
N ASN A 87 -3.84 -7.77 6.22
CA ASN A 87 -3.67 -9.03 5.49
C ASN A 87 -3.41 -10.21 6.43
N GLU A 88 -2.73 -9.98 7.56
CA GLU A 88 -2.55 -10.97 8.63
C GLU A 88 -3.86 -11.30 9.35
N LEU A 89 -4.77 -10.33 9.44
CA LEU A 89 -6.18 -10.54 9.78
C LEU A 89 -6.95 -10.99 8.53
N ASP A 90 -6.82 -12.28 8.17
CA ASP A 90 -7.66 -12.89 7.14
C ASP A 90 -9.13 -12.55 7.44
N TRP A 91 -9.76 -11.77 6.55
CA TRP A 91 -11.13 -11.27 6.73
C TRP A 91 -12.12 -12.41 7.00
N ALA A 92 -11.82 -13.62 6.50
CA ALA A 92 -12.57 -14.82 6.82
C ALA A 92 -12.45 -15.20 8.31
N VAL A 93 -11.24 -15.16 8.87
CA VAL A 93 -10.94 -15.46 10.28
C VAL A 93 -11.57 -14.42 11.21
N ALA A 94 -11.44 -13.13 10.88
CA ALA A 94 -12.06 -12.06 11.69
C ALA A 94 -13.59 -12.17 11.71
N LEU A 95 -14.19 -12.49 10.55
CA LEU A 95 -15.64 -12.69 10.41
C LEU A 95 -16.10 -13.95 11.17
N GLN A 96 -15.31 -15.01 11.18
CA GLN A 96 -15.57 -16.21 11.98
C GLN A 96 -15.53 -15.91 13.49
N GLN A 97 -14.50 -15.21 13.97
CA GLN A 97 -14.40 -14.82 15.38
C GLN A 97 -15.56 -13.94 15.84
N LEU A 98 -16.06 -13.05 14.98
CA LEU A 98 -17.21 -12.21 15.27
C LEU A 98 -18.49 -13.04 15.45
N ILE A 99 -18.67 -14.10 14.66
CA ILE A 99 -19.82 -15.01 14.77
C ILE A 99 -19.74 -15.82 16.07
N GLU A 100 -18.56 -16.33 16.42
CA GLU A 100 -18.33 -17.07 17.67
C GLU A 100 -18.64 -16.21 18.91
N LEU A 101 -18.16 -14.96 18.93
CA LEU A 101 -18.47 -14.01 20.00
C LEU A 101 -19.97 -13.72 20.11
N LEU A 102 -20.65 -13.61 18.97
CA LEU A 102 -22.09 -13.40 18.92
C LEU A 102 -22.85 -14.62 19.48
N GLU A 103 -22.44 -15.84 19.14
CA GLU A 103 -23.01 -17.07 19.70
C GLU A 103 -22.81 -17.18 21.22
N ASP A 104 -21.63 -16.83 21.72
CA ASP A 104 -21.35 -16.83 23.15
C ASP A 104 -22.13 -15.74 23.91
N ALA A 105 -22.32 -14.57 23.31
CA ALA A 105 -23.21 -13.55 23.84
C ALA A 105 -24.67 -14.05 23.87
N LEU A 106 -25.11 -14.74 22.82
CA LEU A 106 -26.44 -15.33 22.71
C LEU A 106 -26.72 -16.37 23.80
N LYS A 107 -25.73 -17.21 24.15
CA LYS A 107 -25.86 -18.20 25.23
C LYS A 107 -26.17 -17.57 26.59
N LYS A 108 -25.81 -16.30 26.80
CA LYS A 108 -26.05 -15.54 28.05
C LYS A 108 -27.40 -14.81 28.08
N THR A 109 -28.20 -14.89 27.02
CA THR A 109 -29.48 -14.16 26.90
C THR A 109 -30.72 -15.06 27.07
N ASN A 110 -31.88 -14.44 27.27
CA ASN A 110 -33.15 -15.14 27.37
C ASN A 110 -33.53 -15.86 26.05
N LYS A 111 -34.13 -17.05 26.15
CA LYS A 111 -34.49 -17.91 25.00
C LYS A 111 -35.33 -17.22 23.91
N THR A 112 -36.17 -16.26 24.28
CA THR A 112 -36.98 -15.49 23.33
C THR A 112 -36.13 -14.56 22.45
N ILE A 113 -35.14 -13.89 23.06
CA ILE A 113 -34.18 -13.02 22.37
C ILE A 113 -33.26 -13.87 21.50
N GLN A 114 -32.84 -15.02 22.01
CA GLN A 114 -32.01 -15.96 21.25
C GLN A 114 -32.68 -16.44 19.96
N LYS A 115 -33.99 -16.77 20.00
CA LYS A 115 -34.76 -17.14 18.80
C LYS A 115 -34.89 -16.00 17.80
N LEU A 116 -35.13 -14.77 18.28
CA LEU A 116 -35.26 -13.59 17.42
C LEU A 116 -33.94 -13.27 16.71
N ILE A 117 -32.83 -13.26 17.44
CA ILE A 117 -31.52 -12.95 16.86
C ILE A 117 -31.08 -14.04 15.87
N LYS A 118 -31.30 -15.33 16.19
CA LYS A 118 -31.01 -16.43 15.25
C LYS A 118 -31.81 -16.31 13.95
N SER A 119 -33.09 -15.94 14.00
CA SER A 119 -33.89 -15.79 12.79
C SER A 119 -33.41 -14.61 11.92
N GLN A 120 -33.00 -13.50 12.56
CA GLN A 120 -32.44 -12.34 11.86
C GLN A 120 -31.08 -12.63 11.23
N LEU A 121 -30.19 -13.35 11.93
CA LEU A 121 -28.90 -13.78 11.38
C LEU A 121 -29.07 -14.65 10.14
N GLN A 122 -30.03 -15.59 10.18
CA GLN A 122 -30.25 -16.49 9.06
C GLN A 122 -30.84 -15.75 7.85
N GLN A 123 -31.71 -14.77 8.07
CA GLN A 123 -32.19 -13.87 7.00
C GLN A 123 -31.05 -13.04 6.41
N TRP A 124 -30.16 -12.51 7.25
CA TRP A 124 -29.00 -11.75 6.83
C TRP A 124 -28.02 -12.61 6.01
N ILE A 125 -27.67 -13.82 6.49
CA ILE A 125 -26.80 -14.76 5.76
C ILE A 125 -27.40 -15.09 4.39
N ASN A 126 -28.70 -15.32 4.31
CA ASN A 126 -29.38 -15.61 3.04
C ASN A 126 -29.31 -14.43 2.05
N GLY A 127 -29.24 -13.19 2.54
CA GLY A 127 -29.07 -11.97 1.73
C GLY A 127 -27.64 -11.70 1.25
N LEU A 128 -26.63 -12.42 1.76
CA LEU A 128 -25.24 -12.20 1.37
C LEU A 128 -24.90 -12.75 -0.03
N PRO A 129 -23.94 -12.12 -0.75
CA PRO A 129 -23.37 -12.65 -1.97
C PRO A 129 -22.73 -14.04 -1.80
N ASN A 130 -22.77 -14.86 -2.85
CA ASN A 130 -22.29 -16.26 -2.81
C ASN A 130 -20.81 -16.39 -2.43
N TYR A 131 -19.97 -15.43 -2.84
CA TYR A 131 -18.55 -15.46 -2.49
C TYR A 131 -18.32 -15.26 -0.99
N ILE A 132 -19.18 -14.53 -0.27
CA ILE A 132 -19.10 -14.36 1.20
C ILE A 132 -19.67 -15.59 1.90
N LYS A 133 -20.76 -16.16 1.38
CA LYS A 133 -21.37 -17.39 1.91
C LYS A 133 -20.39 -18.56 1.94
N ALA A 134 -19.50 -18.68 0.95
CA ALA A 134 -18.49 -19.73 0.90
C ALA A 134 -17.55 -19.72 2.12
N TYR A 135 -17.22 -18.54 2.66
CA TYR A 135 -16.41 -18.41 3.88
C TYR A 135 -17.20 -18.72 5.15
N LEU A 136 -18.52 -18.53 5.13
CA LEU A 136 -19.43 -18.85 6.23
C LEU A 136 -19.76 -20.35 6.33
N SER A 137 -19.71 -21.09 5.22
CA SER A 137 -20.09 -22.51 5.19
C SER A 137 -19.15 -23.44 5.97
N ILE A 138 -17.96 -22.98 6.34
CA ILE A 138 -17.03 -23.71 7.23
C ILE A 138 -17.62 -23.88 8.65
N LEU A 139 -18.64 -23.08 9.02
CA LEU A 139 -19.38 -23.19 10.28
C LEU A 139 -20.50 -24.25 10.26
N VAL A 140 -20.80 -24.84 9.11
CA VAL A 140 -21.75 -25.98 9.03
C VAL A 140 -20.94 -27.27 9.02
N CYS A 141 -20.14 -27.50 10.07
CA CYS A 141 -19.69 -28.86 10.36
C CYS A 141 -20.94 -29.70 10.64
N GLU A 142 -21.10 -30.71 9.78
CA GLU A 142 -22.08 -31.78 9.87
C GLU A 142 -22.15 -32.34 11.31
N VAL A 143 -23.37 -32.52 11.78
CA VAL A 143 -23.70 -33.32 12.97
C VAL A 143 -23.48 -34.79 12.66
#